data_AF-A0A0J7KTI5-F1
#
_entry.id   AF-A0A0J7KTI5-F1
#
_cell.length_a   1.000
_cell.length_b   1.000
_cell.length_c   1.000
_cell.angle_alpha   90.00
_cell.angle_beta   90.00
_cell.angle_gamma   90.00
#
_symmetry.space_group_name_H-M   'P 1'
#
loop_
_entity.id
_entity.type
_entity.pdbx_description
1 polymer ?
#
loop_
_entity_poly.entity_id
_entity_poly.type
_entity_poly.pdbx_seq_one_letter_code
_entity_poly.pdbx_strand_id
1 'polypeptide(L)'
;MKKIFLYILAGSLCFSACKKDDEIETYKEPEDITVQNSYDDQAIKKFMNENYLDAQGNIKAFSTTDTSDDNEKKLIDMPYETLPSGTIYIVREGAQPSATDAQTIGPKDILTMMMKANALLAVNTDGNVAFASTLAITNTINGNGLPIIDPMYYYVKQSVLDAATTDAAKQRSYYEVEGFREAMQKFKAFNNLPSGNPYNLQGVIIVPSRAAFARDPHYPYNTQYSLRNYCMVFNFQVYGRADRPDGQ
;
A
#
# COMPACT_ATOMS: atom_id res chain seq x y z
N MET A 1 -7.39 -42.64 67.95
CA MET A 1 -5.96 -42.49 68.30
C MET A 1 -5.16 -43.60 67.63
N LYS A 2 -4.14 -43.24 66.83
CA LYS A 2 -2.93 -44.03 66.43
C LYS A 2 -3.21 -45.31 65.58
N LYS A 3 -2.62 -45.60 64.39
CA LYS A 3 -1.27 -45.42 63.82
C LYS A 3 -1.36 -45.60 62.28
N ILE A 4 -0.81 -44.71 61.46
CA ILE A 4 0.51 -44.73 60.77
C ILE A 4 0.38 -45.06 59.27
N PHE A 5 0.69 -44.03 58.48
CA PHE A 5 1.04 -44.02 57.05
C PHE A 5 2.33 -44.81 56.78
N LEU A 6 2.43 -45.48 55.63
CA LEU A 6 3.70 -45.70 54.94
C LEU A 6 3.54 -45.83 53.41
N TYR A 7 4.23 -44.89 52.75
CA TYR A 7 4.97 -44.96 51.48
C TYR A 7 4.29 -44.91 50.10
N ILE A 8 5.10 -44.35 49.19
CA ILE A 8 5.07 -44.33 47.72
C ILE A 8 4.44 -43.03 47.18
N LEU A 9 5.10 -42.14 46.41
CA LEU A 9 6.42 -42.13 45.79
C LEU A 9 6.80 -40.65 45.58
N ALA A 10 8.03 -40.27 45.95
CA ALA A 10 8.62 -39.01 45.51
C ALA A 10 8.95 -39.13 44.02
N GLY A 11 8.30 -38.28 43.23
CA GLY A 11 8.45 -38.20 41.78
C GLY A 11 7.80 -36.93 41.27
N SER A 12 8.15 -35.79 41.87
CA SER A 12 7.89 -34.49 41.25
C SER A 12 8.78 -34.37 40.02
N LEU A 13 8.34 -35.00 38.93
CA LEU A 13 8.69 -34.53 37.60
C LEU A 13 8.20 -33.09 37.55
N CYS A 14 9.15 -32.17 37.71
CA CYS A 14 9.05 -30.87 37.10
C CYS A 14 8.88 -31.12 35.61
N PHE A 15 7.63 -31.31 35.17
CA PHE A 15 7.24 -30.87 33.85
C PHE A 15 7.39 -29.36 33.91
N SER A 16 8.62 -28.90 33.67
CA SER A 16 8.83 -27.71 32.89
C SER A 16 8.02 -27.94 31.63
N ALA A 17 6.75 -27.53 31.67
CA ALA A 17 6.07 -27.09 30.49
C ALA A 17 6.93 -25.93 29.99
N CYS A 18 7.93 -26.29 29.18
CA CYS A 18 8.42 -25.43 28.12
C CYS A 18 7.18 -25.16 27.26
N LYS A 19 6.33 -24.24 27.72
CA LYS A 19 5.65 -23.35 26.81
C LYS A 19 6.78 -22.79 25.97
N LYS A 20 6.97 -23.37 24.79
CA LYS A 20 7.45 -22.57 23.67
C LYS A 20 6.57 -21.34 23.73
N ASP A 21 7.18 -20.18 23.89
CA ASP A 21 6.51 -18.91 23.68
C ASP A 21 5.60 -19.09 22.48
N ASP A 22 4.29 -19.06 22.72
CA ASP A 22 3.31 -19.05 21.65
C ASP A 22 3.61 -17.77 20.90
N GLU A 23 4.38 -17.85 19.81
CA GLU A 23 4.42 -16.80 18.81
C GLU A 23 2.95 -16.59 18.44
N ILE A 24 2.37 -15.51 18.98
CA ILE A 24 1.02 -15.11 18.63
C ILE A 24 1.06 -14.94 17.12
N GLU A 25 0.38 -15.84 16.41
CA GLU A 25 0.28 -15.78 14.95
C GLU A 25 -0.46 -14.48 14.62
N THR A 26 0.31 -13.41 14.39
CA THR A 26 -0.19 -12.03 14.21
C THR A 26 -1.01 -11.88 12.93
N TYR A 27 -0.91 -12.85 12.02
CA TYR A 27 -1.73 -12.95 10.81
C TYR A 27 -1.95 -14.41 10.42
N LYS A 28 -3.22 -14.79 10.28
CA LYS A 28 -3.63 -16.04 9.65
C LYS A 28 -4.27 -15.74 8.29
N GLU A 29 -3.60 -16.15 7.21
CA GLU A 29 -4.13 -16.00 5.84
C GLU A 29 -5.49 -16.72 5.73
N PRO A 30 -6.57 -16.02 5.34
CA PRO A 30 -7.85 -16.68 5.09
C PRO A 30 -7.69 -17.74 4.00
N GLU A 31 -8.33 -18.91 4.13
CA GLU A 31 -8.24 -19.94 3.08
C GLU A 31 -8.82 -19.44 1.76
N ASP A 32 -9.98 -18.79 1.81
CA ASP A 32 -10.67 -18.20 0.67
C ASP A 32 -10.20 -16.77 0.38
N ILE A 33 -9.81 -16.52 -0.87
CA ILE A 33 -9.44 -15.19 -1.35
C ILE A 33 -10.61 -14.18 -1.26
N THR A 34 -11.85 -14.63 -1.35
CA THR A 34 -13.02 -13.73 -1.22
C THR A 34 -13.14 -13.15 0.18
N VAL A 35 -12.71 -13.89 1.21
CA VAL A 35 -12.62 -13.39 2.59
C VAL A 35 -11.54 -12.32 2.70
N GLN A 36 -10.37 -12.52 2.08
CA GLN A 36 -9.34 -11.49 2.04
C GLN A 36 -9.82 -10.23 1.31
N ASN A 37 -10.54 -10.38 0.19
CA ASN A 37 -11.11 -9.25 -0.54
C ASN A 37 -12.09 -8.45 0.32
N SER A 38 -12.90 -9.13 1.12
CA SER A 38 -13.80 -8.49 2.10
C SER A 38 -13.01 -7.78 3.20
N TYR A 39 -11.89 -8.34 3.65
CA TYR A 39 -11.03 -7.69 4.63
C TYR A 39 -10.39 -6.42 4.09
N ASP A 40 -9.89 -6.47 2.85
CA ASP A 40 -9.34 -5.30 2.16
C ASP A 40 -10.36 -4.18 2.07
N ASP A 41 -11.59 -4.47 1.61
CA ASP A 41 -12.63 -3.45 1.44
C ASP A 41 -13.00 -2.78 2.77
N GLN A 42 -13.12 -3.56 3.85
CA GLN A 42 -13.41 -3.04 5.19
C GLN A 42 -12.24 -2.21 5.75
N ALA A 43 -11.01 -2.71 5.62
CA ALA A 43 -9.82 -2.02 6.10
C ALA A 43 -9.57 -0.71 5.33
N ILE A 44 -9.81 -0.69 4.01
CA ILE A 44 -9.73 0.53 3.20
C ILE A 44 -10.74 1.57 3.67
N LYS A 45 -12.00 1.19 3.90
CA LYS A 45 -13.02 2.11 4.41
C LYS A 45 -12.66 2.65 5.80
N LYS A 46 -12.15 1.79 6.68
CA LYS A 46 -11.66 2.20 8.00
C LYS A 46 -10.49 3.17 7.89
N PHE A 47 -9.49 2.85 7.05
CA PHE A 47 -8.35 3.73 6.76
C PHE A 47 -8.81 5.10 6.26
N MET A 48 -9.75 5.15 5.31
CA MET A 48 -10.27 6.43 4.81
C MET A 48 -11.04 7.24 5.88
N ASN A 49 -11.69 6.57 6.83
CA ASN A 49 -12.39 7.23 7.94
C ASN A 49 -11.46 7.72 9.05
N GLU A 50 -10.29 7.09 9.19
CA GLU A 50 -9.30 7.37 10.25
C GLU A 50 -8.14 8.25 9.79
N ASN A 51 -8.14 8.67 8.53
CA ASN A 51 -7.08 9.51 7.98
C ASN A 51 -7.65 10.73 7.25
N TYR A 52 -6.82 11.76 7.11
CA TYR A 52 -7.05 12.99 6.36
C TYR A 52 -5.82 13.38 5.53
N LEU A 53 -5.94 14.43 4.71
CA LEU A 53 -4.82 15.05 4.00
C LEU A 53 -4.41 16.35 4.68
N ASP A 54 -3.14 16.50 5.03
CA ASP A 54 -2.62 17.77 5.55
C ASP A 54 -2.55 18.87 4.46
N ALA A 55 -2.09 20.06 4.84
CA ALA A 55 -1.96 21.20 3.94
C ALA A 55 -1.04 20.97 2.73
N GLN A 56 -0.12 19.99 2.77
CA GLN A 56 0.72 19.59 1.64
C GLN A 56 0.21 18.33 0.94
N GLY A 57 -0.92 17.78 1.40
CA GLY A 57 -1.57 16.60 0.84
C GLY A 57 -0.99 15.28 1.37
N ASN A 58 -0.21 15.29 2.44
CA ASN A 58 0.25 14.05 3.07
C ASN A 58 -0.90 13.38 3.80
N ILE A 59 -0.98 12.05 3.69
CA ILE A 59 -1.91 11.27 4.51
C ILE A 59 -1.45 11.26 5.98
N LYS A 60 -2.35 11.64 6.88
CA LYS A 60 -2.18 11.64 8.34
C LYS A 60 -3.33 10.90 9.00
N ALA A 61 -3.03 10.13 10.04
CA ALA A 61 -4.06 9.59 10.91
C ALA A 61 -4.54 10.70 11.86
N PHE A 62 -5.83 10.71 12.19
CA PHE A 62 -6.34 11.58 13.24
C PHE A 62 -5.71 11.21 14.58
N SER A 63 -5.35 12.22 15.36
CA SER A 63 -4.89 12.01 16.72
C SER A 63 -6.03 11.59 17.63
N THR A 64 -5.74 10.70 18.59
CA THR A 64 -6.69 10.34 19.66
C THR A 64 -6.49 11.18 20.92
N THR A 65 -5.43 12.02 20.95
CA THR A 65 -5.01 12.78 22.13
C THR A 65 -4.81 14.26 21.87
N ASP A 66 -4.77 14.67 20.60
CA ASP A 66 -4.69 16.07 20.16
C ASP A 66 -5.95 16.36 19.33
N THR A 67 -6.52 17.55 19.52
CA THR A 67 -7.75 18.00 18.85
C THR A 67 -7.44 18.96 17.70
N SER A 68 -6.15 19.24 17.43
CA SER A 68 -5.72 20.16 16.39
C SER A 68 -6.16 19.73 14.98
N ASP A 69 -6.37 18.44 14.76
CA ASP A 69 -6.83 17.86 13.50
C ASP A 69 -8.32 17.49 13.48
N ASP A 70 -9.09 17.71 14.55
CA ASP A 70 -10.52 17.34 14.62
C ASP A 70 -11.39 18.05 13.56
N ASN A 71 -10.90 19.17 13.01
CA ASN A 71 -11.58 19.93 11.96
C ASN A 71 -11.21 19.47 10.54
N GLU A 72 -10.20 18.60 10.41
CA GLU A 72 -9.74 18.12 9.12
C GLU A 72 -10.75 17.17 8.49
N LYS A 73 -10.84 17.24 7.17
CA LYS A 73 -11.78 16.42 6.42
C LYS A 73 -11.23 15.01 6.23
N LYS A 74 -11.95 14.00 6.73
CA LYS A 74 -11.61 12.59 6.52
C LYS A 74 -11.55 12.26 5.03
N LEU A 75 -10.67 11.34 4.65
CA LEU A 75 -10.58 10.87 3.25
C LEU A 75 -11.91 10.30 2.76
N ILE A 76 -12.68 9.64 3.63
CA ILE A 76 -13.99 9.07 3.28
C ILE A 76 -15.06 10.13 2.98
N ASP A 77 -14.89 11.35 3.50
CA ASP A 77 -15.83 12.45 3.27
C ASP A 77 -15.43 13.31 2.06
N MET A 78 -14.22 13.12 1.51
CA MET A 78 -13.76 13.76 0.29
C MET A 78 -14.43 13.14 -0.95
N PRO A 79 -14.55 13.88 -2.08
CA PRO A 79 -14.94 13.28 -3.35
C PRO A 79 -13.93 12.19 -3.75
N TYR A 80 -14.41 10.96 -3.89
CA TYR A 80 -13.64 9.82 -4.34
C TYR A 80 -14.46 8.98 -5.31
N GLU A 81 -13.78 8.22 -6.15
CA GLU A 81 -14.40 7.23 -7.03
C GLU A 81 -13.80 5.86 -6.80
N THR A 82 -14.64 4.83 -6.94
CA THR A 82 -14.23 3.41 -6.92
C THR A 82 -14.31 2.87 -8.34
N LEU A 83 -13.17 2.40 -8.86
CA LEU A 83 -13.05 1.80 -10.18
C LEU A 83 -13.54 0.35 -10.18
N PRO A 84 -13.81 -0.25 -11.35
CA PRO A 84 -14.23 -1.66 -11.45
C PRO A 84 -13.27 -2.66 -10.78
N SER A 85 -11.96 -2.36 -10.73
CA SER A 85 -10.97 -3.16 -10.01
C SER A 85 -11.13 -3.13 -8.47
N GLY A 86 -11.97 -2.23 -7.95
CA GLY A 86 -12.07 -1.89 -6.54
C GLY A 86 -11.07 -0.82 -6.10
N THR A 87 -10.17 -0.38 -6.99
CA THR A 87 -9.25 0.71 -6.72
C THR A 87 -10.01 2.00 -6.44
N ILE A 88 -9.62 2.71 -5.39
CA ILE A 88 -10.17 4.02 -5.04
C ILE A 88 -9.15 5.09 -5.37
N TYR A 89 -9.61 6.21 -5.93
CA TYR A 89 -8.77 7.39 -6.08
C TYR A 89 -9.46 8.64 -5.53
N ILE A 90 -8.64 9.53 -4.97
CA ILE A 90 -9.02 10.82 -4.41
C ILE A 90 -8.18 11.88 -5.09
N VAL A 91 -8.84 12.77 -5.84
CA VAL A 91 -8.20 13.94 -6.43
C VAL A 91 -8.27 15.07 -5.41
N ARG A 92 -7.12 15.61 -5.01
CA ARG A 92 -7.10 16.73 -4.08
C ARG A 92 -7.42 18.02 -4.83
N GLU A 93 -8.47 18.69 -4.38
CA GLU A 93 -8.88 19.99 -4.92
C GLU A 93 -7.77 21.02 -4.79
N GLY A 94 -7.58 21.85 -5.82
CA GLY A 94 -6.56 22.90 -5.85
C GLY A 94 -5.11 22.41 -5.97
N ALA A 95 -4.86 21.10 -6.04
CA ALA A 95 -3.51 20.53 -6.15
C ALA A 95 -3.22 19.90 -7.54
N GLN A 96 -4.16 19.97 -8.47
CA GLN A 96 -3.95 19.58 -9.87
C GLN A 96 -3.26 20.72 -10.66
N PRO A 97 -2.53 20.40 -11.75
CA PRO A 97 -2.04 21.42 -12.66
C PRO A 97 -3.17 22.28 -13.22
N SER A 98 -2.85 23.53 -13.58
CA SER A 98 -3.77 24.41 -14.29
C SER A 98 -4.19 23.77 -15.62
N ALA A 99 -5.38 24.12 -16.14
CA ALA A 99 -5.86 23.56 -17.41
C ALA A 99 -4.89 23.80 -18.59
N THR A 100 -4.09 24.87 -18.55
CA THR A 100 -3.11 25.21 -19.59
C THR A 100 -1.81 24.42 -19.46
N ASP A 101 -1.47 23.93 -18.26
CA ASP A 101 -0.24 23.17 -17.98
C ASP A 101 -0.48 21.67 -17.78
N ALA A 102 -1.76 21.26 -17.73
CA ALA A 102 -2.16 19.88 -17.48
C ALA A 102 -1.83 18.97 -18.68
N GLN A 103 -1.08 17.92 -18.41
CA GLN A 103 -0.79 16.87 -19.39
C GLN A 103 -1.59 15.60 -19.05
N THR A 104 -2.22 15.01 -20.06
CA THR A 104 -2.89 13.70 -19.91
C THR A 104 -1.85 12.62 -19.78
N ILE A 105 -2.02 11.74 -18.80
CA ILE A 105 -1.15 10.59 -18.56
C ILE A 105 -1.64 9.41 -19.40
N GLY A 106 -0.82 8.94 -20.33
CA GLY A 106 -1.07 7.75 -21.14
C GLY A 106 -0.62 6.45 -20.43
N PRO A 107 -1.20 5.29 -20.76
CA PRO A 107 -1.03 4.02 -20.03
C PRO A 107 0.38 3.40 -20.08
N LYS A 108 1.27 3.97 -20.88
CA LYS A 108 2.66 3.54 -21.06
C LYS A 108 3.66 4.68 -20.84
N ASP A 109 3.18 5.86 -20.46
CA ASP A 109 4.03 7.04 -20.35
C ASP A 109 5.15 6.81 -19.34
N ILE A 110 6.26 7.50 -19.55
CA ILE A 110 7.30 7.63 -18.54
C ILE A 110 6.84 8.70 -17.56
N LEU A 111 6.72 8.36 -16.27
CA LEU A 111 6.30 9.29 -15.23
C LEU A 111 7.48 9.74 -14.37
N THR A 112 7.50 11.04 -14.05
CA THR A 112 8.37 11.60 -13.01
C THR A 112 7.51 12.01 -11.84
N MET A 113 7.73 11.44 -10.64
CA MET A 113 6.78 11.53 -9.53
C MET A 113 7.46 11.77 -8.18
N MET A 114 6.89 12.67 -7.39
CA MET A 114 7.16 12.74 -5.96
C MET A 114 6.08 11.96 -5.22
N MET A 115 6.43 11.03 -4.33
CA MET A 115 5.45 10.13 -3.73
C MET A 115 5.90 9.42 -2.45
N LYS A 116 4.89 8.96 -1.72
CA LYS A 116 4.97 7.96 -0.68
C LYS A 116 4.04 6.81 -1.03
N ALA A 117 4.59 5.61 -1.14
CA ALA A 117 3.87 4.37 -1.41
C ALA A 117 4.13 3.39 -0.26
N ASN A 118 3.05 2.86 0.31
CA ASN A 118 3.09 1.83 1.32
C ASN A 118 2.21 0.64 0.90
N ALA A 119 2.62 -0.55 1.28
CA ALA A 119 1.77 -1.72 1.24
C ALA A 119 1.17 -1.93 2.65
N LEU A 120 -0.12 -2.25 2.72
CA LEU A 120 -0.87 -2.43 3.96
C LEU A 120 -1.59 -3.79 3.98
N LEU A 121 -1.41 -4.57 5.04
CA LEU A 121 -2.09 -5.88 5.18
C LEU A 121 -3.36 -5.72 6.02
N ALA A 122 -4.50 -6.08 5.43
CA ALA A 122 -5.77 -6.14 6.14
C ALA A 122 -5.87 -7.44 6.94
N VAL A 123 -6.14 -7.31 8.24
CA VAL A 123 -6.25 -8.42 9.18
C VAL A 123 -7.54 -8.28 9.99
N ASN A 124 -8.15 -9.41 10.30
CA ASN A 124 -9.25 -9.48 11.26
C ASN A 124 -8.72 -9.94 12.62
N THR A 125 -8.85 -9.09 13.63
CA THR A 125 -8.54 -9.42 15.02
C THR A 125 -9.81 -9.28 15.83
N ASP A 126 -10.35 -10.40 16.33
CA ASP A 126 -11.56 -10.46 17.16
C ASP A 126 -12.78 -9.73 16.56
N GLY A 127 -12.95 -9.80 15.24
CA GLY A 127 -14.03 -9.16 14.50
C GLY A 127 -13.75 -7.71 14.08
N ASN A 128 -12.61 -7.14 14.46
CA ASN A 128 -12.16 -5.83 14.00
C ASN A 128 -11.23 -5.99 12.80
N VAL A 129 -11.72 -5.58 11.62
CA VAL A 129 -10.94 -5.59 10.38
C VAL A 129 -10.25 -4.24 10.18
N ALA A 130 -8.92 -4.25 10.17
CA ALA A 130 -8.10 -3.05 9.98
C ALA A 130 -6.77 -3.40 9.30
N PHE A 131 -6.05 -2.37 8.84
CA PHE A 131 -4.66 -2.55 8.44
C PHE A 131 -3.78 -2.74 9.68
N ALA A 132 -3.08 -3.87 9.77
CA ALA A 132 -2.25 -4.23 10.93
C ALA A 132 -0.74 -4.19 10.65
N SER A 133 -0.34 -4.28 9.37
CA SER A 133 1.06 -4.19 8.95
C SER A 133 1.20 -3.13 7.86
N THR A 134 2.29 -2.36 7.92
CA THR A 134 2.67 -1.37 6.90
C THR A 134 4.09 -1.63 6.44
N LEU A 135 4.27 -1.80 5.13
CA LEU A 135 5.58 -1.92 4.49
C LEU A 135 5.83 -0.69 3.63
N ALA A 136 6.97 -0.03 3.83
CA ALA A 136 7.40 1.03 2.93
C ALA A 136 7.82 0.42 1.57
N ILE A 137 7.31 0.99 0.48
CA ILE A 137 7.60 0.57 -0.89
C ILE A 137 8.44 1.62 -1.62
N THR A 138 8.02 2.88 -1.55
CA THR A 138 8.76 4.01 -2.14
C THR A 138 8.49 5.23 -1.29
N ASN A 139 9.53 5.99 -0.97
CA ASN A 139 9.37 7.27 -0.27
C ASN A 139 10.42 8.26 -0.78
N THR A 140 10.00 9.12 -1.69
CA THR A 140 10.86 10.19 -2.23
C THR A 140 10.76 11.47 -1.41
N ILE A 141 9.74 11.60 -0.56
CA ILE A 141 9.47 12.81 0.26
C ILE A 141 10.37 12.87 1.49
N ASN A 142 10.39 11.82 2.32
CA ASN A 142 11.24 11.74 3.52
C ASN A 142 12.57 11.04 3.26
N GLY A 143 12.87 10.72 2.00
CA GLY A 143 14.08 10.02 1.58
C GLY A 143 15.12 10.99 1.03
N ASN A 144 15.31 10.95 -0.30
CA ASN A 144 16.28 11.78 -1.01
C ASN A 144 15.73 13.15 -1.44
N GLY A 145 14.43 13.40 -1.28
CA GLY A 145 13.77 14.62 -1.76
C GLY A 145 13.71 14.71 -3.30
N LEU A 146 14.01 13.63 -4.03
CA LEU A 146 14.08 13.62 -5.48
C LEU A 146 12.97 12.76 -6.09
N PRO A 147 12.27 13.24 -7.12
CA PRO A 147 11.25 12.45 -7.81
C PRO A 147 11.80 11.12 -8.34
N ILE A 148 10.99 10.07 -8.24
CA ILE A 148 11.26 8.80 -8.92
C ILE A 148 10.87 8.91 -10.39
N ILE A 149 11.64 8.26 -11.25
CA ILE A 149 11.41 8.21 -12.69
C ILE A 149 11.05 6.78 -13.08
N ASP A 150 9.96 6.65 -13.83
CA ASP A 150 9.52 5.40 -14.47
C ASP A 150 9.41 4.20 -13.52
N PRO A 151 8.60 4.28 -12.44
CA PRO A 151 8.47 3.18 -11.50
C PRO A 151 7.88 1.94 -12.19
N MET A 152 8.51 0.77 -11.99
CA MET A 152 8.09 -0.48 -12.66
C MET A 152 6.69 -0.94 -12.29
N TYR A 153 6.16 -0.52 -11.13
CA TYR A 153 4.78 -0.80 -10.75
C TYR A 153 3.75 0.01 -11.56
N TYR A 154 4.20 1.04 -12.30
CA TYR A 154 3.39 1.71 -13.31
C TYR A 154 3.55 1.07 -14.69
N TYR A 155 4.79 0.87 -15.13
CA TYR A 155 5.07 0.23 -16.42
C TYR A 155 6.46 -0.39 -16.38
N VAL A 156 6.56 -1.69 -16.62
CA VAL A 156 7.86 -2.36 -16.73
C VAL A 156 8.38 -2.25 -18.17
N LYS A 157 9.66 -1.90 -18.31
CA LYS A 157 10.30 -1.78 -19.62
C LYS A 157 10.42 -3.14 -20.30
N GLN A 158 10.33 -3.16 -21.63
CA GLN A 158 10.47 -4.41 -22.39
C GLN A 158 11.83 -5.06 -22.16
N SER A 159 12.90 -4.27 -22.03
CA SER A 159 14.25 -4.78 -21.74
C SER A 159 14.37 -5.52 -20.40
N VAL A 160 13.53 -5.19 -19.41
CA VAL A 160 13.48 -5.91 -18.12
C VAL A 160 12.82 -7.28 -18.32
N LEU A 161 11.74 -7.34 -19.10
CA LEU A 161 11.05 -8.59 -19.43
C LEU A 161 11.94 -9.52 -20.25
N ASP A 162 12.65 -8.97 -21.24
CA ASP A 162 13.53 -9.75 -22.13
C ASP A 162 14.75 -10.32 -21.38
N ALA A 163 15.24 -9.60 -20.37
CA ALA A 163 16.35 -10.03 -19.51
C ALA A 163 15.93 -11.02 -18.41
N ALA A 164 14.63 -11.22 -18.18
CA ALA A 164 14.13 -12.04 -17.10
C ALA A 164 14.37 -13.54 -17.32
N THR A 165 14.83 -14.21 -16.27
CA THR A 165 15.21 -15.65 -16.34
C THR A 165 14.12 -16.60 -15.85
N THR A 166 13.12 -16.10 -15.10
CA THR A 166 11.99 -16.90 -14.61
C THR A 166 10.72 -16.61 -15.39
N ASP A 167 9.82 -17.58 -15.49
CA ASP A 167 8.59 -17.40 -16.27
C ASP A 167 7.66 -16.34 -15.69
N ALA A 168 7.61 -16.21 -14.37
CA ALA A 168 6.89 -15.13 -13.69
C ALA A 168 7.49 -13.76 -14.03
N ALA A 169 8.82 -13.60 -13.94
CA ALA A 169 9.50 -12.33 -14.19
C ALA A 169 9.49 -11.89 -15.68
N LYS A 170 9.06 -12.76 -16.60
CA LYS A 170 8.78 -12.40 -18.01
C LYS A 170 7.38 -11.80 -18.20
N GLN A 171 6.51 -11.85 -17.20
CA GLN A 171 5.16 -11.30 -17.25
C GLN A 171 5.11 -9.88 -16.66
N ARG A 172 4.34 -8.99 -17.28
CA ARG A 172 4.13 -7.63 -16.78
C ARG A 172 3.47 -7.59 -15.40
N SER A 173 2.52 -8.49 -15.16
CA SER A 173 1.80 -8.62 -13.88
C SER A 173 2.71 -8.94 -12.69
N TYR A 174 3.93 -9.44 -12.94
CA TYR A 174 4.91 -9.62 -11.89
C TYR A 174 5.40 -8.27 -11.33
N TYR A 175 5.42 -7.20 -12.13
CA TYR A 175 5.94 -5.89 -11.73
C TYR A 175 4.82 -4.87 -11.57
N GLU A 176 3.92 -4.81 -12.54
CA GLU A 176 2.91 -3.76 -12.70
C GLU A 176 1.74 -3.96 -11.74
N VAL A 177 1.32 -2.88 -11.07
CA VAL A 177 0.15 -2.86 -10.17
C VAL A 177 -1.05 -2.36 -10.97
N GLU A 178 -1.95 -3.28 -11.37
CA GLU A 178 -3.05 -2.99 -12.29
C GLU A 178 -3.91 -1.80 -11.82
N GLY A 179 -4.36 -1.82 -10.57
CA GLY A 179 -5.20 -0.77 -10.01
C GLY A 179 -4.51 0.60 -9.99
N PHE A 180 -3.19 0.63 -9.72
CA PHE A 180 -2.42 1.87 -9.76
C PHE A 180 -2.37 2.45 -11.17
N ARG A 181 -2.13 1.60 -12.17
CA ARG A 181 -2.10 2.00 -13.60
C ARG A 181 -3.45 2.52 -14.09
N GLU A 182 -4.52 1.85 -13.69
CA GLU A 182 -5.89 2.24 -14.01
C GLU A 182 -6.22 3.62 -13.42
N ALA A 183 -5.95 3.81 -12.13
CA ALA A 183 -6.28 5.04 -11.42
C ALA A 183 -5.36 6.22 -11.79
N MET A 184 -4.08 5.99 -12.11
CA MET A 184 -3.16 7.07 -12.47
C MET A 184 -3.62 7.86 -13.70
N GLN A 185 -4.32 7.20 -14.63
CA GLN A 185 -4.90 7.85 -15.82
C GLN A 185 -6.05 8.82 -15.50
N LYS A 186 -6.54 8.84 -14.25
CA LYS A 186 -7.56 9.79 -13.78
C LYS A 186 -6.95 11.12 -13.29
N PHE A 187 -5.63 11.16 -13.16
CA PHE A 187 -4.90 12.37 -12.76
C PHE A 187 -4.30 13.08 -13.97
N LYS A 188 -3.89 14.33 -13.77
CA LYS A 188 -3.05 15.06 -14.72
C LYS A 188 -1.62 15.14 -14.22
N ALA A 189 -0.68 15.15 -15.16
CA ALA A 189 0.71 15.47 -14.90
C ALA A 189 0.93 16.96 -15.08
N PHE A 190 1.84 17.53 -14.28
CA PHE A 190 2.36 18.86 -14.55
C PHE A 190 3.28 18.84 -15.78
N ASN A 191 3.47 20.01 -16.40
CA ASN A 191 4.41 20.16 -17.50
C ASN A 191 5.86 20.27 -17.01
N ASN A 192 6.42 19.15 -16.56
CA ASN A 192 7.83 18.98 -16.17
C ASN A 192 8.30 19.97 -15.08
N LEU A 193 7.70 19.88 -13.89
CA LEU A 193 8.19 20.59 -12.72
C LEU A 193 9.68 20.24 -12.45
N PRO A 194 10.53 21.24 -12.16
CA PRO A 194 11.88 21.00 -11.69
C PRO A 194 11.92 20.08 -10.47
N SER A 195 12.87 19.14 -10.44
CA SER A 195 12.99 18.16 -9.34
C SER A 195 13.17 18.77 -7.95
N GLY A 196 13.69 20.00 -7.86
CA GLY A 196 13.85 20.74 -6.61
C GLY A 196 12.61 21.51 -6.14
N ASN A 197 11.52 21.50 -6.92
CA ASN A 197 10.29 22.16 -6.48
C ASN A 197 9.71 21.45 -5.24
N PRO A 198 9.20 22.23 -4.26
CA PRO A 198 8.49 21.65 -3.13
C PRO A 198 7.25 20.92 -3.63
N TYR A 199 6.96 19.79 -3.01
CA TYR A 199 5.79 19.02 -3.37
C TYR A 199 4.52 19.66 -2.80
N ASN A 200 3.42 19.45 -3.51
CA ASN A 200 2.07 19.66 -3.07
C ASN A 200 1.26 18.47 -3.61
N LEU A 201 1.10 17.43 -2.80
CA LEU A 201 0.60 16.14 -3.27
C LEU A 201 -0.82 16.30 -3.83
N GLN A 202 -1.00 15.74 -5.03
CA GLN A 202 -2.15 15.98 -5.90
C GLN A 202 -3.28 14.98 -5.66
N GLY A 203 -3.00 13.89 -4.94
CA GLY A 203 -4.02 12.92 -4.56
C GLY A 203 -3.51 11.64 -3.93
N VAL A 204 -4.45 10.72 -3.78
CA VAL A 204 -4.29 9.40 -3.20
C VAL A 204 -4.88 8.34 -4.12
N ILE A 205 -4.20 7.21 -4.28
CA ILE A 205 -4.74 5.99 -4.88
C ILE A 205 -4.62 4.87 -3.85
N ILE A 206 -5.71 4.15 -3.61
CA ILE A 206 -5.79 3.01 -2.70
C ILE A 206 -6.19 1.77 -3.52
N VAL A 207 -5.28 0.82 -3.64
CA VAL A 207 -5.42 -0.39 -4.45
C VAL A 207 -5.68 -1.57 -3.52
N PRO A 208 -6.84 -2.25 -3.60
CA PRO A 208 -7.08 -3.48 -2.85
C PRO A 208 -6.14 -4.60 -3.34
N SER A 209 -5.86 -5.62 -2.53
CA SER A 209 -4.85 -6.62 -2.88
C SER A 209 -5.17 -7.35 -4.19
N ARG A 210 -6.46 -7.60 -4.48
CA ARG A 210 -6.95 -8.18 -5.74
C ARG A 210 -6.59 -7.40 -7.01
N ALA A 211 -6.37 -6.08 -6.89
CA ALA A 211 -5.95 -5.20 -7.98
C ALA A 211 -4.47 -4.81 -7.88
N ALA A 212 -3.76 -5.36 -6.90
CA ALA A 212 -2.31 -5.31 -6.77
C ALA A 212 -1.71 -6.65 -7.21
N PHE A 213 -1.31 -7.50 -6.27
CA PHE A 213 -0.69 -8.81 -6.56
C PHE A 213 -1.47 -10.00 -6.02
N ALA A 214 -2.55 -9.78 -5.27
CA ALA A 214 -3.35 -10.83 -4.64
C ALA A 214 -2.46 -11.93 -4.03
N ARG A 215 -2.52 -13.15 -4.58
CA ARG A 215 -1.71 -14.31 -4.20
C ARG A 215 -0.67 -14.68 -5.25
N ASP A 216 -0.51 -13.86 -6.27
CA ASP A 216 0.31 -14.13 -7.43
C ASP A 216 1.80 -13.83 -7.17
N PRO A 217 2.70 -14.46 -7.94
CA PRO A 217 4.10 -14.09 -7.95
C PRO A 217 4.28 -12.61 -8.30
N HIS A 218 5.14 -11.92 -7.54
CA HIS A 218 5.35 -10.48 -7.69
C HIS A 218 6.81 -10.11 -7.46
N TYR A 219 7.19 -8.95 -8.00
CA TYR A 219 8.49 -8.34 -7.83
C TYR A 219 8.66 -7.90 -6.37
N PRO A 220 9.80 -8.21 -5.73
CA PRO A 220 10.03 -7.90 -4.32
C PRO A 220 10.37 -6.41 -4.14
N TYR A 221 9.38 -5.52 -4.31
CA TYR A 221 9.55 -4.09 -4.03
C TYR A 221 9.89 -3.80 -2.56
N ASN A 222 9.66 -4.78 -1.68
CA ASN A 222 10.25 -4.87 -0.37
C ASN A 222 11.07 -6.16 -0.30
N THR A 223 12.35 -6.08 0.12
CA THR A 223 13.26 -7.23 0.12
C THR A 223 13.08 -8.15 1.32
N GLN A 224 12.37 -7.71 2.36
CA GLN A 224 12.21 -8.44 3.62
C GLN A 224 10.87 -9.19 3.69
N TYR A 225 9.84 -8.69 3.02
CA TYR A 225 8.48 -9.20 3.14
C TYR A 225 7.80 -9.36 1.78
N SER A 226 6.98 -10.41 1.67
CA SER A 226 6.10 -10.66 0.54
C SER A 226 4.96 -9.64 0.49
N LEU A 227 4.55 -9.22 -0.71
CA LEU A 227 3.40 -8.36 -0.98
C LEU A 227 2.09 -9.16 -1.19
N ARG A 228 2.12 -10.46 -0.91
CA ARG A 228 0.95 -11.33 -0.95
C ARG A 228 -0.14 -10.83 0.00
N ASN A 229 -1.36 -10.66 -0.54
CA ASN A 229 -2.54 -10.08 0.11
C ASN A 229 -2.41 -8.62 0.58
N TYR A 230 -1.34 -7.92 0.20
CA TYR A 230 -1.20 -6.53 0.59
C TYR A 230 -2.03 -5.61 -0.33
N CYS A 231 -2.81 -4.74 0.29
CA CYS A 231 -3.29 -3.52 -0.35
C CYS A 231 -2.12 -2.55 -0.57
N MET A 232 -2.26 -1.57 -1.45
CA MET A 232 -1.25 -0.53 -1.66
C MET A 232 -1.87 0.85 -1.62
N VAL A 233 -1.25 1.78 -0.89
CA VAL A 233 -1.65 3.19 -0.83
C VAL A 233 -0.53 4.05 -1.41
N PHE A 234 -0.88 4.85 -2.41
CA PHE A 234 0.00 5.78 -3.08
C PHE A 234 -0.48 7.20 -2.83
N ASN A 235 0.42 8.07 -2.35
CA ASN A 235 0.16 9.50 -2.15
C ASN A 235 1.26 10.28 -2.86
N PHE A 236 0.90 11.11 -3.84
CA PHE A 236 1.85 11.50 -4.89
C PHE A 236 1.53 12.85 -5.54
N GLN A 237 2.50 13.34 -6.31
CA GLN A 237 2.41 14.41 -7.30
C GLN A 237 3.18 13.99 -8.54
N VAL A 238 2.60 14.17 -9.73
CA VAL A 238 3.24 13.82 -11.01
C VAL A 238 3.88 15.05 -11.61
N TYR A 239 5.20 15.17 -11.46
CA TYR A 239 5.98 16.33 -11.90
C TYR A 239 6.01 16.46 -13.42
N GLY A 240 5.99 15.34 -14.13
CA GLY A 240 6.07 15.31 -15.59
C GLY A 240 5.72 13.95 -16.15
N ARG A 241 5.36 13.95 -17.43
CA ARG A 241 5.16 12.74 -18.23
C ARG A 241 5.85 12.89 -19.59
N ALA A 242 6.31 11.78 -20.14
CA ALA A 242 6.88 11.73 -21.49
C ALA A 242 6.37 10.51 -22.24
N ASP A 243 6.22 10.64 -23.55
CA ASP A 243 5.92 9.52 -24.42
C ASP A 243 7.09 8.52 -24.37
N ARG A 244 6.76 7.23 -24.31
CA ARG A 244 7.78 6.18 -24.28
C ARG A 244 8.37 6.02 -25.70
N PRO A 245 9.70 6.04 -25.86
CA PRO A 245 10.32 5.76 -27.15
C PRO A 245 9.98 4.36 -27.65
N ASP A 246 9.91 4.19 -28.97
CA ASP A 246 9.67 2.89 -29.61
C ASP A 246 10.71 1.85 -29.14
N GLY A 247 10.22 0.67 -28.75
CA GLY A 247 11.06 -0.44 -28.29
C GLY A 247 11.44 -0.44 -26.81
N GLN A 248 10.87 0.45 -25.99
CA GLN A 248 11.02 0.45 -24.51
C GLN A 248 9.75 0.03 -23.76
#